data_AF-A0A6J7DVG0-F1
#
_entry.id   AF-A0A6J7DVG0-F1
#
_cell.length_a   1.000
_cell.length_b   1.000
_cell.length_c   1.000
_cell.angle_alpha   90.00
_cell.angle_beta   90.00
_cell.angle_gamma   90.00
#
_symmetry.space_group_name_H-M   'P 1'
#
loop_
_entity.id
_entity.type
_entity.pdbx_description
1 polymer ?
#
loop_
_entity_poly.entity_id
_entity_poly.type
_entity_poly.pdbx_seq_one_letter_code
_entity_poly.pdbx_strand_id
1 'polypeptide(L)'
;MTAVLLWALGGLLVAAAAPLLMRSMIDRGIDAHVTLLTWSALVVGTLVSIAVPVVLSAIPSHGGVTTLVDIAHQCWLALQGDIPARVEAIVGVVGIAMLGCGAVRWIVHLRRAVCERRRVYERHIDLLRIIAGGVGFSGSNQPASTLWLPLDSPLAYSVAGRPAMVVASEGLRTQLTPAEVEAVLAHERAHIDGRHHLLVGIAESVAYAFPWLPIMRASPSLVRALVELDADARAARSHGRDPVRRALTSLRPHPVPLPALGMVSDATVVRLDRLAVDRVIPHAPLRWARAFVACTAVALPALPVVALLGAMTLASCAVG
;
A
#
# COMPACT_ATOMS: atom_id res chain seq x y z
N MET A 1 -27.15 15.61 11.12
CA MET A 1 -25.72 15.78 10.75
C MET A 1 -24.72 15.10 11.68
N THR A 2 -25.09 14.75 12.90
CA THR A 2 -24.23 13.95 13.79
C THR A 2 -23.74 12.64 13.16
N ALA A 3 -24.57 11.93 12.39
CA ALA A 3 -24.18 10.68 11.73
C ALA A 3 -23.04 10.85 10.70
N VAL A 4 -23.05 11.94 9.94
CA VAL A 4 -22.04 12.28 8.93
C VAL A 4 -20.71 12.66 9.60
N LEU A 5 -20.78 13.43 10.68
CA LEU A 5 -19.60 13.81 11.50
C LEU A 5 -19.03 12.61 12.26
N LEU A 6 -19.89 11.76 12.85
CA LEU A 6 -19.49 10.52 13.52
C LEU A 6 -18.83 9.54 12.55
N TRP A 7 -19.30 9.49 11.30
CA TRP A 7 -18.66 8.68 10.27
C TRP A 7 -17.27 9.20 9.90
N ALA A 8 -17.13 10.51 9.65
CA ALA A 8 -15.83 11.12 9.38
C ALA A 8 -14.87 10.93 10.57
N LEU A 9 -15.35 11.08 11.80
CA LEU A 9 -14.61 10.81 13.02
C LEU A 9 -14.18 9.34 13.13
N GLY A 10 -15.07 8.40 12.80
CA GLY A 10 -14.75 6.98 12.73
C GLY A 10 -13.62 6.68 11.73
N GLY A 11 -13.68 7.30 10.54
CA GLY A 11 -12.61 7.23 9.55
C GLY A 11 -11.26 7.76 10.07
N LEU A 12 -11.28 8.89 10.77
CA LEU A 12 -10.08 9.48 11.40
C LEU A 12 -9.50 8.59 12.51
N LEU A 13 -10.36 7.99 13.35
CA LEU A 13 -9.94 7.06 14.40
C LEU A 13 -9.30 5.80 13.81
N VAL A 14 -9.91 5.23 12.76
CA VAL A 14 -9.31 4.10 12.01
C VAL A 14 -7.97 4.50 11.42
N ALA A 15 -7.86 5.67 10.80
CA ALA A 15 -6.61 6.17 10.23
C ALA A 15 -5.50 6.37 11.27
N ALA A 16 -5.88 6.75 12.50
CA ALA A 16 -4.96 6.93 13.62
C ALA A 16 -4.52 5.60 14.24
N ALA A 17 -5.42 4.63 14.35
CA ALA A 17 -5.14 3.31 14.93
C ALA A 17 -4.46 2.33 13.95
N ALA A 18 -4.67 2.52 12.64
CA ALA A 18 -4.17 1.63 11.59
C ALA A 18 -2.66 1.32 11.64
N PRO A 19 -1.75 2.28 11.92
CA PRO A 19 -0.32 1.97 12.06
C PRO A 19 -0.01 0.96 13.17
N LEU A 20 -0.76 0.98 14.28
CA LEU A 20 -0.55 0.05 15.40
C LEU A 20 -1.01 -1.36 15.02
N LEU A 21 -2.16 -1.47 14.36
CA LEU A 21 -2.64 -2.74 13.80
C LEU A 21 -1.60 -3.32 12.83
N MET A 22 -1.05 -2.48 11.94
CA MET A 22 -0.06 -2.93 10.96
C MET A 22 1.23 -3.43 11.59
N ARG A 23 1.75 -2.72 12.59
CA ARG A 23 2.90 -3.19 13.38
C ARG A 23 2.59 -4.53 14.05
N SER A 24 1.45 -4.64 14.74
CA SER A 24 1.07 -5.90 15.38
C SER A 24 0.92 -7.06 14.39
N MET A 25 0.45 -6.85 13.16
CA MET A 25 0.39 -7.91 12.15
C MET A 25 1.77 -8.35 11.69
N ILE A 26 2.70 -7.40 11.52
CA ILE A 26 4.09 -7.68 11.17
C ILE A 26 4.76 -8.49 12.29
N ASP A 27 4.62 -8.06 13.54
CA ASP A 27 5.23 -8.69 14.72
C ASP A 27 4.66 -10.09 14.99
N ARG A 28 3.37 -10.32 14.72
CA ARG A 28 2.74 -11.64 14.82
C ARG A 28 3.12 -12.61 13.69
N GLY A 29 3.94 -12.17 12.74
CA GLY A 29 4.35 -13.00 11.61
C GLY A 29 3.24 -13.24 10.58
N ILE A 30 2.25 -12.35 10.50
CA ILE A 30 1.21 -12.46 9.47
C ILE A 30 1.84 -12.32 8.08
N ASP A 31 1.32 -13.11 7.14
CA ASP A 31 1.75 -13.13 5.74
C ASP A 31 1.76 -11.71 5.13
N ALA A 32 2.82 -11.40 4.39
CA ALA A 32 3.07 -10.06 3.86
C ALA A 32 1.98 -9.64 2.87
N HIS A 33 1.49 -10.56 2.03
CA HIS A 33 0.43 -10.27 1.06
C HIS A 33 -0.88 -9.93 1.75
N VAL A 34 -1.23 -10.63 2.82
CA VAL A 34 -2.44 -10.32 3.63
C VAL A 34 -2.32 -8.94 4.28
N THR A 35 -1.14 -8.63 4.78
CA THR A 35 -0.86 -7.35 5.43
C THR A 35 -0.89 -6.19 4.42
N LEU A 36 -0.38 -6.39 3.20
CA LEU A 36 -0.49 -5.43 2.09
C LEU A 36 -1.96 -5.20 1.66
N LEU A 37 -2.77 -6.26 1.56
CA LEU A 37 -4.20 -6.13 1.26
C LEU A 37 -4.92 -5.34 2.36
N THR A 38 -4.62 -5.64 3.62
CA THR A 38 -5.18 -4.94 4.78
C THR A 38 -4.79 -3.46 4.76
N TRP A 39 -3.52 -3.15 4.48
CA TRP A 39 -3.05 -1.79 4.28
C TRP A 39 -3.84 -1.08 3.17
N SER A 40 -3.99 -1.71 2.00
CA SER A 40 -4.74 -1.10 0.89
C SER A 40 -6.21 -0.84 1.25
N ALA A 41 -6.85 -1.77 1.97
CA ALA A 41 -8.22 -1.62 2.45
C ALA A 41 -8.33 -0.47 3.47
N LEU A 42 -7.39 -0.34 4.40
CA LEU A 42 -7.36 0.74 5.38
C LEU A 42 -7.16 2.10 4.73
N VAL A 43 -6.25 2.20 3.74
CA VAL A 43 -6.02 3.44 2.98
C VAL A 43 -7.28 3.84 2.21
N VAL A 44 -7.85 2.93 1.42
CA VAL A 44 -9.06 3.20 0.63
C VAL A 44 -10.25 3.50 1.54
N GLY A 45 -10.47 2.70 2.57
CA GLY A 45 -11.56 2.89 3.54
C GLY A 45 -11.47 4.22 4.27
N THR A 46 -10.26 4.65 4.65
CA THR A 46 -10.04 5.98 5.25
C THR A 46 -10.40 7.10 4.27
N LEU A 47 -9.93 7.01 3.01
CA LEU A 47 -10.22 8.03 2.00
C LEU A 47 -11.73 8.12 1.72
N VAL A 48 -12.41 6.98 1.57
CA VAL A 48 -13.86 6.92 1.35
C VAL A 48 -14.63 7.48 2.56
N SER A 49 -14.24 7.10 3.77
CA SER A 49 -14.92 7.54 5.00
C SER A 49 -14.77 9.04 5.26
N ILE A 50 -13.74 9.69 4.71
CA ILE A 50 -13.57 11.14 4.78
C ILE A 50 -14.27 11.80 3.58
N ALA A 51 -14.13 11.23 2.38
CA ALA A 51 -14.63 11.84 1.16
C ALA A 51 -16.14 11.87 1.05
N VAL A 52 -16.82 10.78 1.39
CA VAL A 52 -18.28 10.69 1.22
C VAL A 52 -19.02 11.69 2.12
N PRO A 53 -18.73 11.80 3.43
CA PRO A 53 -19.30 12.85 4.29
C PRO A 53 -19.12 14.26 3.75
N VAL A 54 -17.94 14.59 3.24
CA VAL A 54 -17.62 15.91 2.70
C VAL A 54 -18.45 16.21 1.45
N VAL A 55 -18.55 15.24 0.53
CA VAL A 55 -19.36 15.39 -0.69
C VAL A 55 -20.84 15.53 -0.33
N LEU A 56 -21.37 14.69 0.57
CA LEU A 56 -22.76 14.76 1.01
C LEU A 56 -23.09 16.09 1.69
N SER A 57 -22.16 16.65 2.47
CA SER A 57 -22.34 17.95 3.15
C SER A 57 -22.32 19.14 2.18
N ALA A 58 -21.88 18.92 0.94
CA ALA A 58 -21.72 19.97 -0.05
C ALA A 58 -22.77 19.95 -1.16
N ILE A 59 -23.59 18.89 -1.25
CA ILE A 59 -24.75 18.87 -2.13
C ILE A 59 -25.81 19.75 -1.46
N PRO A 60 -26.11 20.94 -1.98
CA PRO A 60 -27.20 21.74 -1.47
C PRO A 60 -28.46 20.91 -1.73
N SER A 61 -29.25 20.63 -0.70
CA SER A 61 -30.62 20.14 -0.91
C SER A 61 -31.27 21.07 -1.93
N HIS A 62 -31.66 20.56 -3.11
CA HIS A 62 -32.83 20.91 -3.94
C HIS A 62 -32.67 20.31 -5.34
N GLY A 63 -33.26 19.12 -5.53
CA GLY A 63 -33.30 18.43 -6.82
C GLY A 63 -34.18 17.18 -6.84
N GLY A 64 -35.44 17.30 -6.37
CA GLY A 64 -36.53 16.44 -6.86
C GLY A 64 -36.70 15.02 -6.31
N VAL A 65 -36.59 14.80 -5.00
CA VAL A 65 -37.18 13.61 -4.35
C VAL A 65 -37.92 14.05 -3.08
N THR A 66 -39.10 14.65 -3.28
CA THR A 66 -39.93 15.24 -2.23
C THR A 66 -40.91 14.23 -1.64
N THR A 67 -41.22 14.42 -0.35
CA THR A 67 -42.27 13.82 0.51
C THR A 67 -41.87 12.77 1.55
N LEU A 68 -40.93 11.84 1.28
CA LEU A 68 -40.52 10.85 2.30
C LEU A 68 -39.34 11.29 3.16
N VAL A 69 -38.43 12.07 2.59
CA VAL A 69 -37.28 12.63 3.31
C VAL A 69 -37.72 13.74 4.27
N ASP A 70 -38.76 14.51 3.93
CA ASP A 70 -39.19 15.66 4.73
C ASP A 70 -39.80 15.25 6.08
N ILE A 71 -40.52 14.13 6.16
CA ILE A 71 -41.12 13.63 7.42
C ILE A 71 -40.04 13.01 8.32
N ALA A 72 -39.10 12.25 7.74
CA ALA A 72 -37.94 11.72 8.46
C ALA A 72 -37.00 12.86 8.93
N HIS A 73 -36.87 13.93 8.14
CA HIS A 73 -36.08 15.10 8.45
C HIS A 73 -36.68 15.91 9.61
N GLN A 74 -38.01 16.05 9.68
CA GLN A 74 -38.72 16.75 10.76
C GLN A 74 -38.68 16.00 12.09
N CYS A 75 -38.83 14.67 12.10
CA CYS A 75 -38.67 13.85 13.31
C CYS A 75 -37.20 13.82 13.82
N TRP A 76 -36.23 13.98 12.92
CA TRP A 76 -34.80 13.97 13.24
C TRP A 76 -34.28 15.33 13.72
N LEU A 77 -34.78 16.44 13.18
CA LEU A 77 -34.49 17.81 13.63
C LEU A 77 -34.99 18.05 15.07
N ALA A 78 -36.10 17.44 15.47
CA ALA A 78 -36.61 17.51 16.85
C ALA A 78 -35.67 16.88 17.90
N LEU A 79 -34.66 16.11 17.47
CA LEU A 79 -33.72 15.39 18.33
C LEU A 79 -32.29 15.97 18.32
N GLN A 80 -31.99 16.98 17.47
CA GLN A 80 -30.63 17.55 17.34
C GLN A 80 -30.66 19.06 17.61
N GLY A 81 -29.97 19.50 18.67
CA GLY A 81 -29.77 20.92 18.95
C GLY A 81 -29.10 21.64 17.77
N ASP A 82 -29.59 22.84 17.46
CA ASP A 82 -29.24 23.65 16.29
C ASP A 82 -27.73 23.90 16.16
N ILE A 83 -27.09 23.22 15.20
CA ILE A 83 -25.82 23.70 14.64
C ILE A 83 -26.20 24.76 13.59
N PRO A 84 -25.66 25.99 13.64
CA PRO A 84 -26.03 27.02 12.67
C PRO A 84 -25.68 26.57 11.25
N ALA A 85 -26.60 26.67 10.29
CA ALA A 85 -26.42 26.29 8.87
C ALA A 85 -25.14 26.88 8.22
N ARG A 86 -24.66 28.02 8.75
CA ARG A 86 -23.38 28.64 8.37
C ARG A 86 -22.17 27.76 8.67
N VAL A 87 -22.15 27.08 9.82
CA VAL A 87 -21.06 26.17 10.22
C VAL A 87 -21.01 24.96 9.28
N GLU A 88 -22.17 24.45 8.88
CA GLU A 88 -22.29 23.30 7.98
C GLU A 88 -21.76 23.62 6.58
N ALA A 89 -22.15 24.77 6.02
CA ALA A 89 -21.63 25.25 4.74
C ALA A 89 -20.11 25.47 4.78
N ILE A 90 -19.59 26.06 5.87
CA ILE A 90 -18.14 26.26 6.03
C ILE A 90 -17.40 24.92 6.09
N VAL A 91 -17.90 23.95 6.86
CA VAL A 91 -17.28 22.61 6.97
C VAL A 91 -17.30 21.88 5.63
N GLY A 92 -18.42 21.93 4.89
CA GLY A 92 -18.53 21.33 3.56
C GLY A 92 -17.54 21.94 2.56
N VAL A 93 -17.47 23.27 2.48
CA VAL A 93 -16.56 24.00 1.57
C VAL A 93 -15.09 23.73 1.93
N VAL A 94 -14.73 23.82 3.22
CA VAL A 94 -13.36 23.53 3.68
C VAL A 94 -13.00 22.07 3.40
N GLY A 95 -13.93 21.13 3.65
CA GLY A 95 -13.75 19.72 3.35
C GLY A 95 -13.46 19.48 1.87
N ILE A 96 -14.27 20.05 0.96
CA ILE A 96 -14.05 19.90 -0.49
C ILE A 96 -12.71 20.50 -0.88
N ALA A 97 -12.39 21.69 -0.39
CA ALA A 97 -11.13 22.35 -0.71
C ALA A 97 -9.93 21.50 -0.27
N MET A 98 -9.99 20.89 0.92
CA MET A 98 -8.94 20.00 1.42
C MET A 98 -8.83 18.72 0.59
N LEU A 99 -9.94 18.05 0.26
CA LEU A 99 -9.94 16.85 -0.56
C LEU A 99 -9.49 17.12 -1.99
N GLY A 100 -9.96 18.23 -2.59
CA GLY A 100 -9.57 18.68 -3.91
C GLY A 100 -8.08 18.99 -3.97
N CYS A 101 -7.55 19.74 -3.00
CA CYS A 101 -6.12 19.99 -2.87
C CYS A 101 -5.32 18.68 -2.71
N GLY A 102 -5.79 17.76 -1.86
CA GLY A 102 -5.19 16.43 -1.69
C GLY A 102 -5.18 15.62 -2.99
N ALA A 103 -6.28 15.58 -3.73
CA ALA A 103 -6.40 14.90 -5.02
C ALA A 103 -5.47 15.52 -6.07
N VAL A 104 -5.40 16.84 -6.17
CA VAL A 104 -4.48 17.55 -7.07
C VAL A 104 -3.04 17.23 -6.71
N ARG A 105 -2.65 17.33 -5.43
CA ARG A 105 -1.32 16.96 -4.94
C ARG A 105 -0.98 15.52 -5.29
N TRP A 106 -1.93 14.61 -5.09
CA TRP A 106 -1.78 13.19 -5.40
C TRP A 106 -1.53 12.95 -6.89
N ILE A 107 -2.37 13.50 -7.76
CA ILE A 107 -2.26 13.36 -9.22
C ILE A 107 -0.95 13.96 -9.71
N VAL A 108 -0.57 15.16 -9.24
CA VAL A 108 0.68 15.81 -9.63
C VAL A 108 1.90 15.00 -9.20
N HIS A 109 1.91 14.53 -7.95
CA HIS A 109 3.01 13.70 -7.44
C HIS A 109 3.12 12.38 -8.20
N LEU A 110 1.99 11.70 -8.42
CA LEU A 110 1.97 10.43 -9.15
C LEU A 110 2.47 10.61 -10.59
N ARG A 111 2.03 11.67 -11.29
CA ARG A 111 2.52 12.01 -12.63
C ARG A 111 4.02 12.30 -12.63
N ARG A 112 4.51 13.10 -11.68
CA ARG A 112 5.94 13.42 -11.56
C ARG A 112 6.75 12.15 -11.29
N ALA A 113 6.35 11.33 -10.32
CA ALA A 113 7.01 10.09 -9.97
C ALA A 113 7.04 9.12 -11.17
N VAL A 114 5.94 8.96 -11.91
CA VAL A 114 5.90 8.13 -13.12
C VAL A 114 6.83 8.67 -14.21
N CYS A 115 6.82 9.98 -14.46
CA CYS A 115 7.67 10.61 -15.48
C CYS A 115 9.15 10.54 -15.13
N GLU A 116 9.52 10.88 -13.90
CA GLU A 116 10.89 10.81 -13.40
C GLU A 116 11.42 9.40 -13.44
N ARG A 117 10.62 8.44 -12.97
CA ARG A 117 10.96 7.03 -13.03
C ARG A 117 11.17 6.52 -14.45
N ARG A 118 10.30 6.90 -15.40
CA ARG A 118 10.51 6.57 -16.82
C ARG A 118 11.84 7.12 -17.31
N ARG A 119 12.14 8.40 -17.02
CA ARG A 119 13.41 9.02 -17.40
C ARG A 119 14.62 8.32 -16.79
N VAL A 120 14.56 7.97 -15.50
CA VAL A 120 15.62 7.22 -14.82
C VAL A 120 15.78 5.85 -15.44
N TYR A 121 14.68 5.14 -15.70
CA TYR A 121 14.69 3.83 -16.34
C TYR A 121 15.34 3.86 -17.73
N GLU A 122 14.96 4.80 -18.60
CA GLU A 122 15.56 4.91 -19.95
C GLU A 122 17.07 5.15 -19.87
N ARG A 123 17.51 6.13 -19.06
CA ARG A 123 18.94 6.41 -18.86
C ARG A 123 19.68 5.20 -18.30
N HIS A 124 19.07 4.51 -17.34
CA HIS A 124 19.66 3.35 -16.68
C HIS A 124 19.85 2.19 -17.66
N ILE A 125 18.84 1.90 -18.49
CA ILE A 125 18.94 0.86 -19.52
C ILE A 125 19.96 1.24 -20.60
N ASP A 126 20.05 2.51 -21.00
CA ASP A 126 21.06 2.93 -21.97
C ASP A 126 22.49 2.75 -21.42
N LEU A 127 22.73 3.09 -20.16
CA LEU A 127 24.01 2.80 -19.50
C LEU A 127 24.29 1.29 -19.42
N LEU A 128 23.28 0.49 -19.05
CA LEU A 128 23.42 -0.97 -19.00
C LEU A 128 23.70 -1.56 -20.39
N ARG A 129 23.11 -1.03 -21.47
CA ARG A 129 23.40 -1.45 -22.85
C ARG A 129 24.85 -1.18 -23.23
N ILE A 130 25.40 -0.04 -22.82
CA ILE A 130 26.79 0.33 -23.07
C ILE A 130 27.74 -0.60 -22.29
N ILE A 131 27.48 -0.81 -20.99
CA ILE A 131 28.32 -1.65 -20.12
C ILE A 131 28.26 -3.12 -20.56
N ALA A 132 27.09 -3.60 -20.96
CA ALA A 132 26.89 -4.98 -21.44
C ALA A 132 27.40 -5.22 -22.88
N GLY A 133 28.00 -4.20 -23.52
CA GLY A 133 28.59 -4.32 -24.86
C GLY A 133 27.62 -4.76 -25.96
N GLY A 134 26.31 -4.56 -25.76
CA GLY A 134 25.27 -5.02 -26.70
C GLY A 134 24.99 -6.53 -26.72
N VAL A 135 25.70 -7.36 -25.94
CA VAL A 135 25.62 -8.83 -26.01
C VAL A 135 24.51 -9.44 -25.12
N GLY A 136 23.87 -8.66 -24.24
CA GLY A 136 23.00 -9.21 -23.18
C GLY A 136 21.48 -9.04 -23.33
N PHE A 137 20.98 -8.28 -24.31
CA PHE A 137 19.54 -8.03 -24.45
C PHE A 137 18.89 -9.05 -25.40
N SER A 138 18.96 -10.34 -25.09
CA SER A 138 18.18 -11.32 -25.83
C SER A 138 16.71 -11.16 -25.44
N GLY A 139 15.95 -10.48 -26.29
CA GLY A 139 14.49 -10.28 -26.21
C GLY A 139 13.70 -11.58 -26.42
N SER A 140 14.12 -12.66 -25.77
CA SER A 140 13.33 -13.88 -25.68
C SER A 140 12.23 -13.66 -24.63
N ASN A 141 11.07 -14.23 -24.90
CA ASN A 141 9.85 -14.17 -24.08
C ASN A 141 9.99 -14.96 -22.75
N GLN A 142 11.21 -15.06 -22.20
CA GLN A 142 11.50 -15.73 -20.93
C GLN A 142 11.25 -14.78 -19.73
N PRO A 143 10.86 -15.33 -18.58
CA PRO A 143 10.61 -14.55 -17.38
C PRO A 143 11.89 -13.78 -16.97
N ALA A 144 11.80 -12.44 -16.92
CA ALA A 144 12.82 -11.47 -16.52
C ALA A 144 14.28 -11.94 -16.74
N SER A 145 14.86 -11.66 -17.91
CA SER A 145 16.26 -11.94 -18.21
C SER A 145 17.18 -11.35 -17.13
N THR A 146 18.20 -12.11 -16.72
CA THR A 146 19.20 -11.65 -15.74
C THR A 146 20.41 -11.10 -16.49
N LEU A 147 20.71 -9.82 -16.30
CA LEU A 147 21.89 -9.16 -16.84
C LEU A 147 23.05 -9.27 -15.84
N TRP A 148 24.13 -9.93 -16.25
CA TRP A 148 25.35 -10.06 -15.44
C TRP A 148 26.33 -8.92 -15.75
N LEU A 149 26.77 -8.22 -14.71
CA LEU A 149 27.77 -7.15 -14.78
C LEU A 149 29.14 -7.68 -14.32
N PRO A 150 30.24 -7.33 -15.02
CA PRO A 150 31.60 -7.70 -14.64
C PRO A 150 32.11 -6.82 -13.48
N LEU A 151 31.42 -6.88 -12.34
CA LEU A 151 31.76 -6.17 -11.11
C LEU A 151 32.08 -7.21 -10.02
N ASP A 152 33.20 -7.01 -9.32
CA ASP A 152 33.64 -7.92 -8.25
C ASP A 152 32.86 -7.72 -6.94
N SER A 153 32.22 -6.56 -6.76
CA SER A 153 31.34 -6.29 -5.62
C SER A 153 30.01 -7.04 -5.81
N PRO A 154 29.46 -7.66 -4.75
CA PRO A 154 28.25 -8.45 -4.89
C PRO A 154 27.04 -7.50 -4.93
N LEU A 155 26.31 -7.53 -6.04
CA LEU A 155 25.22 -6.61 -6.32
C LEU A 155 24.12 -7.34 -7.07
N ALA A 156 22.90 -7.25 -6.58
CA ALA A 156 21.69 -7.65 -7.28
C ALA A 156 20.64 -6.57 -7.09
N TYR A 157 19.89 -6.24 -8.13
CA TYR A 157 18.73 -5.37 -8.03
C TYR A 157 17.78 -5.54 -9.21
N SER A 158 16.53 -5.19 -8.97
CA SER A 158 15.44 -5.26 -9.94
C SER A 158 15.28 -3.97 -10.72
N VAL A 159 15.36 -4.05 -12.05
CA VAL A 159 15.04 -2.95 -12.96
C VAL A 159 13.62 -3.13 -13.46
N ALA A 160 12.72 -2.29 -12.94
CA ALA A 160 11.32 -2.28 -13.31
C ALA A 160 11.06 -1.31 -14.47
N GLY A 161 10.62 -1.85 -15.61
CA GLY A 161 10.23 -1.13 -16.82
C GLY A 161 9.87 -2.10 -17.95
N ARG A 162 10.03 -1.69 -19.20
CA ARG A 162 9.85 -2.56 -20.37
C ARG A 162 11.08 -2.48 -21.27
N PRO A 163 11.95 -3.50 -21.32
CA PRO A 163 11.87 -4.77 -20.57
C PRO A 163 12.13 -4.63 -19.06
N ALA A 164 11.49 -5.48 -18.25
CA ALA A 164 11.86 -5.65 -16.85
C ALA A 164 12.93 -6.75 -16.73
N MET A 165 13.92 -6.54 -15.87
CA MET A 165 15.06 -7.46 -15.72
C MET A 165 15.66 -7.40 -14.34
N VAL A 166 16.37 -8.48 -13.99
CA VAL A 166 17.26 -8.50 -12.83
C VAL A 166 18.66 -8.14 -13.29
N VAL A 167 19.33 -7.23 -12.60
CA VAL A 167 20.75 -6.95 -12.81
C VAL A 167 21.51 -7.57 -11.64
N ALA A 168 22.51 -8.38 -11.97
CA ALA A 168 23.35 -9.11 -11.01
C ALA A 168 24.82 -8.90 -11.36
N SER A 169 25.73 -8.96 -10.39
CA SER A 169 27.18 -8.89 -10.64
C SER A 169 27.86 -10.26 -10.53
N GLU A 170 28.97 -10.45 -11.23
CA GLU A 170 29.82 -11.63 -11.07
C GLU A 170 30.35 -11.78 -9.62
N GLY A 171 30.49 -10.66 -8.89
CA GLY A 171 30.78 -10.63 -7.46
C GLY A 171 29.81 -11.43 -6.59
N LEU A 172 28.55 -11.62 -7.01
CA LEU A 172 27.63 -12.53 -6.32
C LEU A 172 28.10 -13.98 -6.41
N ARG A 173 28.59 -14.41 -7.57
CA ARG A 173 29.03 -15.80 -7.80
C ARG A 173 30.35 -16.12 -7.13
N THR A 174 31.19 -15.10 -6.87
CA THR A 174 32.45 -15.29 -6.16
C THR A 174 32.27 -15.32 -4.65
N GLN A 175 31.23 -14.66 -4.11
CA GLN A 175 31.02 -14.51 -2.67
C GLN A 175 29.90 -15.37 -2.09
N LEU A 176 28.98 -15.85 -2.93
CA LEU A 176 27.85 -16.68 -2.53
C LEU A 176 27.91 -18.06 -3.18
N THR A 177 27.36 -19.05 -2.49
CA THR A 177 27.13 -20.39 -3.04
C THR A 177 26.08 -20.35 -4.17
N PRO A 178 26.05 -21.32 -5.09
CA PRO A 178 25.06 -21.34 -6.18
C PRO A 178 23.60 -21.26 -5.70
N ALA A 179 23.28 -21.90 -4.58
CA ALA A 179 21.93 -21.85 -3.99
C ALA A 179 21.57 -20.46 -3.44
N GLU A 180 22.54 -19.76 -2.84
CA GLU A 180 22.36 -18.39 -2.36
C GLU A 180 22.21 -17.40 -3.52
N VAL A 181 22.97 -17.59 -4.61
CA VAL A 181 22.82 -16.78 -5.83
C VAL A 181 21.42 -16.93 -6.42
N GLU A 182 20.93 -18.16 -6.60
CA GLU A 182 19.56 -18.37 -7.12
C GLU A 182 18.48 -17.83 -6.18
N ALA A 183 18.70 -17.91 -4.85
CA ALA A 183 17.82 -17.31 -3.87
C ALA A 183 17.75 -15.77 -4.02
N VAL A 184 18.89 -15.10 -4.21
CA VAL A 184 18.96 -13.65 -4.49
C VAL A 184 18.25 -13.30 -5.78
N LEU A 185 18.49 -14.05 -6.87
CA LEU A 185 17.82 -13.80 -8.14
C LEU A 185 16.31 -14.02 -8.04
N ALA A 186 15.85 -15.01 -7.28
CA ALA A 186 14.44 -15.22 -7.03
C ALA A 186 13.79 -14.09 -6.20
N HIS A 187 14.53 -13.53 -5.24
CA HIS A 187 14.12 -12.35 -4.48
C HIS A 187 13.96 -11.13 -5.41
N GLU A 188 14.92 -10.88 -6.30
CA GLU A 188 14.83 -9.79 -7.27
C GLU A 188 13.67 -10.00 -8.27
N ARG A 189 13.53 -11.21 -8.84
CA ARG A 189 12.39 -11.54 -9.71
C ARG A 189 11.06 -11.30 -9.01
N ALA A 190 10.96 -11.60 -7.72
CA ALA A 190 9.76 -11.31 -6.93
C ALA A 190 9.40 -9.81 -6.87
N HIS A 191 10.37 -8.89 -6.85
CA HIS A 191 10.08 -7.45 -6.91
C HIS A 191 9.48 -7.02 -8.25
N ILE A 192 9.92 -7.65 -9.34
CA ILE A 192 9.40 -7.42 -10.68
C ILE A 192 7.98 -7.98 -10.81
N ASP A 193 7.81 -9.26 -10.49
CA ASP A 193 6.54 -9.98 -10.62
C ASP A 193 5.46 -9.41 -9.69
N GLY A 194 5.84 -9.08 -8.45
CA GLY A 194 4.97 -8.44 -7.47
C GLY A 194 4.73 -6.96 -7.75
N ARG A 195 5.39 -6.38 -8.76
CA ARG A 195 5.35 -4.94 -9.07
C ARG A 195 5.54 -4.08 -7.82
N HIS A 196 6.42 -4.50 -6.91
CA HIS A 196 6.61 -3.90 -5.58
C HIS A 196 6.90 -2.41 -5.64
N HIS A 197 7.57 -2.01 -6.71
CA HIS A 197 7.85 -0.63 -7.02
C HIS A 197 6.62 0.25 -7.26
N LEU A 198 5.49 -0.28 -7.74
CA LEU A 198 4.23 0.44 -7.85
C LEU A 198 3.59 0.61 -6.48
N LEU A 199 3.62 -0.43 -5.64
CA LEU A 199 3.09 -0.38 -4.28
C LEU A 199 3.80 0.69 -3.45
N VAL A 200 5.14 0.73 -3.50
CA VAL A 200 5.96 1.75 -2.83
C VAL A 200 5.64 3.14 -3.38
N GLY A 201 5.53 3.31 -4.70
CA GLY A 201 5.16 4.58 -5.31
C GLY A 201 3.75 5.07 -4.92
N ILE A 202 2.78 4.15 -4.81
CA ILE A 202 1.44 4.46 -4.30
C ILE A 202 1.56 4.93 -2.84
N ALA A 203 2.28 4.20 -2.00
CA ALA A 203 2.49 4.53 -0.59
C ALA A 203 3.13 5.91 -0.40
N GLU A 204 4.16 6.25 -1.18
CA GLU A 204 4.78 7.59 -1.21
C GLU A 204 3.78 8.66 -1.66
N SER A 205 2.99 8.37 -2.70
CA SER A 205 2.04 9.34 -3.25
C SER A 205 0.89 9.67 -2.28
N VAL A 206 0.37 8.69 -1.54
CA VAL A 206 -0.67 8.93 -0.53
C VAL A 206 -0.11 9.63 0.69
N ALA A 207 1.14 9.32 1.10
CA ALA A 207 1.84 10.02 2.17
C ALA A 207 2.06 11.51 1.83
N TYR A 208 2.41 11.80 0.57
CA TYR A 208 2.60 13.17 0.08
C TYR A 208 1.29 13.96 0.00
N ALA A 209 0.20 13.28 -0.40
CA ALA A 209 -1.12 13.89 -0.55
C ALA A 209 -1.78 14.20 0.80
N PHE A 210 -1.67 13.27 1.77
CA PHE A 210 -2.34 13.36 3.07
C PHE A 210 -1.38 13.10 4.24
N PRO A 211 -0.34 13.94 4.44
CA PRO A 211 0.72 13.70 5.42
C PRO A 211 0.25 13.76 6.88
N TRP A 212 -0.90 14.40 7.13
CA TRP A 212 -1.52 14.54 8.44
C TRP A 212 -2.24 13.27 8.91
N LEU A 213 -2.58 12.35 7.98
CA LEU A 213 -3.16 11.06 8.33
C LEU A 213 -2.06 10.06 8.74
N PRO A 214 -2.07 9.50 9.96
CA PRO A 214 -0.99 8.63 10.45
C PRO A 214 -0.73 7.41 9.57
N ILE A 215 -1.78 6.73 9.07
CA ILE A 215 -1.64 5.60 8.15
C ILE A 215 -0.97 5.99 6.83
N MET A 216 -1.32 7.14 6.26
CA MET A 216 -0.73 7.60 4.99
C MET A 216 0.73 7.94 5.20
N ARG A 217 1.05 8.69 6.25
CA ARG A 217 2.43 9.07 6.61
C ARG A 217 3.32 7.85 6.89
N ALA A 218 2.80 6.81 7.53
CA ALA A 218 3.53 5.57 7.81
C ALA A 218 3.62 4.61 6.61
N SER A 219 2.80 4.81 5.57
CA SER A 219 2.70 3.89 4.43
C SER A 219 4.03 3.61 3.73
N PRO A 220 4.92 4.59 3.45
CA PRO A 220 6.14 4.32 2.70
C PRO A 220 7.10 3.37 3.42
N SER A 221 7.26 3.47 4.74
CA SER A 221 8.13 2.56 5.48
C SER A 221 7.47 1.19 5.67
N LEU A 222 6.18 1.15 5.98
CA LEU A 222 5.42 -0.09 6.12
C LEU A 222 5.42 -0.92 4.82
N VAL A 223 5.08 -0.30 3.70
CA VAL A 223 5.00 -1.00 2.41
C VAL A 223 6.38 -1.47 1.96
N ARG A 224 7.45 -0.68 2.16
CA ARG A 224 8.82 -1.14 1.87
C ARG A 224 9.18 -2.38 2.69
N ALA A 225 8.94 -2.39 4.00
CA ALA A 225 9.20 -3.57 4.82
C ALA A 225 8.37 -4.79 4.35
N LEU A 226 7.08 -4.57 4.03
CA LEU A 226 6.20 -5.65 3.59
C LEU A 226 6.59 -6.24 2.23
N VAL A 227 7.04 -5.43 1.27
CA VAL A 227 7.47 -5.96 -0.03
C VAL A 227 8.76 -6.77 0.05
N GLU A 228 9.68 -6.41 0.96
CA GLU A 228 10.87 -7.21 1.26
C GLU A 228 10.48 -8.56 1.88
N LEU A 229 9.54 -8.55 2.83
CA LEU A 229 9.03 -9.78 3.44
C LEU A 229 8.29 -10.68 2.43
N ASP A 230 7.56 -10.10 1.47
CA ASP A 230 6.92 -10.87 0.39
C ASP A 230 7.96 -11.46 -0.58
N ALA A 231 8.99 -10.68 -0.93
CA ALA A 231 10.09 -11.13 -1.80
C ALA A 231 10.90 -12.25 -1.14
N ASP A 232 11.27 -12.11 0.14
CA ASP A 232 11.93 -13.16 0.93
C ASP A 232 11.06 -14.42 1.01
N ALA A 233 9.75 -14.27 1.25
CA ALA A 233 8.85 -15.41 1.31
C ALA A 233 8.73 -16.13 -0.04
N ARG A 234 8.72 -15.40 -1.17
CA ARG A 234 8.74 -15.97 -2.52
C ARG A 234 10.04 -16.72 -2.81
N ALA A 235 11.18 -16.09 -2.53
CA ALA A 235 12.48 -16.70 -2.71
C ALA A 235 12.64 -17.97 -1.86
N ALA A 236 12.21 -17.92 -0.60
CA ALA A 236 12.29 -19.03 0.33
C ALA A 236 11.38 -20.21 -0.06
N ARG A 237 10.25 -19.97 -0.75
CA ARG A 237 9.41 -21.05 -1.29
C ARG A 237 10.11 -21.84 -2.39
N SER A 238 10.93 -21.18 -3.21
CA SER A 238 11.59 -21.81 -4.35
C SER A 238 12.97 -22.39 -4.00
N HIS A 239 13.71 -21.77 -3.08
CA HIS A 239 15.12 -22.08 -2.80
C HIS A 239 15.40 -22.40 -1.32
N GLY A 240 14.37 -22.43 -0.47
CA GLY A 240 14.53 -22.64 0.96
C GLY A 240 14.90 -21.36 1.73
N ARG A 241 14.65 -21.36 3.04
CA ARG A 241 14.86 -20.18 3.91
C ARG A 241 16.33 -19.89 4.17
N ASP A 242 17.13 -20.95 4.34
CA ASP A 242 18.53 -20.82 4.73
C ASP A 242 19.39 -20.12 3.65
N PRO A 243 19.28 -20.45 2.35
CA PRO A 243 19.99 -19.70 1.31
C PRO A 243 19.61 -18.22 1.25
N VAL A 244 18.33 -17.88 1.43
CA VAL A 244 17.88 -16.48 1.48
C VAL A 244 18.48 -15.77 2.70
N ARG A 245 18.44 -16.42 3.87
CA ARG A 245 18.98 -15.89 5.12
C ARG A 245 20.47 -15.64 5.04
N ARG A 246 21.23 -16.63 4.53
CA ARG A 246 22.68 -16.51 4.38
C ARG A 246 23.05 -15.42 3.38
N ALA A 247 22.38 -15.37 2.23
CA ALA A 247 22.57 -14.29 1.27
C ALA A 247 22.30 -12.91 1.90
N LEU A 248 21.20 -12.75 2.65
CA LEU A 248 20.87 -11.50 3.34
C LEU A 248 21.95 -11.08 4.37
N THR A 249 22.57 -12.05 5.07
CA THR A 249 23.65 -11.74 6.01
C THR A 249 24.99 -11.46 5.34
N SER A 250 25.27 -12.08 4.19
CA SER A 250 26.52 -11.93 3.44
C SER A 250 26.54 -10.64 2.62
N LEU A 251 25.40 -10.25 2.05
CA LEU A 251 25.20 -8.99 1.34
C LEU A 251 24.98 -7.86 2.34
N ARG A 252 26.05 -7.37 2.96
CA ARG A 252 25.94 -6.20 3.85
C ARG A 252 25.32 -5.03 3.09
N PRO A 253 24.30 -4.34 3.66
CA PRO A 253 23.81 -3.10 3.06
C PRO A 253 24.97 -2.10 2.94
N HIS A 254 25.12 -1.48 1.78
CA HIS A 254 25.97 -0.30 1.69
C HIS A 254 25.43 0.76 2.67
N PRO A 255 26.29 1.40 3.49
CA PRO A 255 25.84 2.36 4.47
C PRO A 255 25.23 3.57 3.77
N VAL A 256 23.90 3.67 3.78
CA VAL A 256 23.18 4.88 3.39
C VAL A 256 23.00 5.73 4.65
N PRO A 257 23.56 6.94 4.74
CA PRO A 257 23.36 7.81 5.90
C PRO A 257 21.93 8.36 5.87
N LEU A 258 21.21 8.34 7.01
CA LEU A 258 20.07 9.20 7.43
C LEU A 258 19.10 8.45 8.39
N PRO A 259 18.18 9.13 9.11
CA PRO A 259 17.31 8.58 10.17
C PRO A 259 16.44 7.36 9.80
N ALA A 260 16.37 7.02 8.51
CA ALA A 260 15.79 5.77 8.02
C ALA A 260 16.54 4.52 8.51
N LEU A 261 17.79 4.65 9.00
CA LEU A 261 18.61 3.53 9.47
C LEU A 261 17.93 2.73 10.59
N GLY A 262 17.21 3.38 11.51
CA GLY A 262 16.54 2.70 12.62
C GLY A 262 15.43 1.76 12.12
N MET A 263 14.55 2.25 11.23
CA MET A 263 13.48 1.43 10.65
C MET A 263 14.00 0.41 9.62
N VAL A 264 15.07 0.73 8.89
CA VAL A 264 15.73 -0.22 7.98
C VAL A 264 16.40 -1.34 8.77
N SER A 265 17.05 -1.01 9.89
CA SER A 265 17.63 -2.00 10.80
C SER A 265 16.54 -2.88 11.42
N ASP A 266 15.44 -2.29 11.89
CA ASP A 266 14.26 -3.04 12.37
C ASP A 266 13.71 -3.96 11.28
N ALA A 267 13.59 -3.48 10.04
CA ALA A 267 13.09 -4.29 8.93
C ALA A 267 14.02 -5.46 8.60
N THR A 268 15.34 -5.27 8.59
CA THR A 268 16.31 -6.36 8.39
C THR A 268 16.28 -7.37 9.52
N VAL A 269 16.15 -6.92 10.78
CA VAL A 269 15.98 -7.81 11.95
C VAL A 269 14.71 -8.65 11.81
N VAL A 270 13.58 -8.02 11.44
CA VAL A 270 12.31 -8.74 11.22
C VAL A 270 12.44 -9.76 10.07
N ARG A 271 13.14 -9.43 8.98
CA ARG A 271 13.40 -10.37 7.87
C ARG A 271 14.23 -11.57 8.32
N LEU A 272 15.28 -11.35 9.10
CA LEU A 272 16.13 -12.42 9.63
C LEU A 272 15.39 -13.30 10.64
N ASP A 273 14.63 -12.71 11.56
CA ASP A 273 13.78 -13.44 12.51
C ASP A 273 12.72 -14.28 11.79
N ARG A 274 12.00 -13.61 10.85
CA ARG A 274 11.47 -14.13 9.59
C ARG A 274 12.04 -15.49 9.25
N LEU A 275 13.16 -15.45 8.55
CA LEU A 275 13.79 -16.59 7.90
C LEU A 275 14.33 -17.63 8.89
N ALA A 276 14.70 -17.24 10.11
CA ALA A 276 15.23 -18.13 11.15
C ALA A 276 14.15 -19.03 11.76
N VAL A 277 12.91 -18.54 11.85
CA VAL A 277 11.81 -19.32 12.40
C VAL A 277 11.31 -20.32 11.36
N ASP A 278 11.55 -21.61 11.62
CA ASP A 278 11.08 -22.74 10.82
C ASP A 278 9.61 -23.08 11.11
N ARG A 279 8.77 -22.04 11.18
CA ARG A 279 7.32 -22.25 11.22
C ARG A 279 6.89 -22.58 9.81
N VAL A 280 6.78 -23.87 9.52
CA VAL A 280 5.79 -24.36 8.57
C VAL A 280 4.45 -23.89 9.12
N ILE A 281 4.02 -22.68 8.75
CA ILE A 281 2.66 -22.25 9.00
C ILE A 281 1.88 -23.04 7.96
N PRO A 282 1.14 -24.10 8.35
CA PRO A 282 0.28 -24.76 7.38
C PRO A 282 -0.58 -23.69 6.73
N HIS A 283 -0.67 -23.72 5.41
CA HIS A 283 -1.68 -22.97 4.67
C HIS A 283 -3.05 -23.54 5.03
N ALA A 284 -3.51 -23.36 6.27
CA ALA A 284 -4.91 -23.46 6.65
C ALA A 284 -5.71 -22.57 5.68
N PRO A 285 -7.00 -22.84 5.40
CA PRO A 285 -7.78 -22.21 4.32
C PRO A 285 -8.01 -20.72 4.58
N LEU A 286 -6.93 -19.94 4.44
CA LEU A 286 -6.78 -18.54 4.81
C LEU A 286 -7.46 -17.65 3.79
N ARG A 287 -7.93 -18.18 2.65
CA ARG A 287 -8.69 -17.41 1.65
C ARG A 287 -9.93 -16.77 2.26
N TRP A 288 -10.63 -17.47 3.15
CA TRP A 288 -11.83 -16.97 3.83
C TRP A 288 -11.51 -16.00 4.96
N ALA A 289 -10.46 -16.25 5.74
CA ALA A 289 -9.99 -15.30 6.76
C ALA A 289 -9.41 -14.01 6.15
N ARG A 290 -8.71 -14.12 5.01
CA ARG A 290 -8.19 -13.01 4.20
C ARG A 290 -9.31 -12.18 3.58
N ALA A 291 -10.30 -12.86 2.99
CA ALA A 291 -11.50 -12.22 2.48
C ALA A 291 -12.30 -11.59 3.63
N PHE A 292 -12.41 -12.22 4.78
CA PHE A 292 -13.14 -11.71 5.94
C PHE A 292 -12.47 -10.50 6.58
N VAL A 293 -11.15 -10.47 6.75
CA VAL A 293 -10.42 -9.29 7.27
C VAL A 293 -10.44 -8.14 6.27
N ALA A 294 -10.26 -8.40 4.97
CA ALA A 294 -10.39 -7.38 3.93
C ALA A 294 -11.84 -6.86 3.82
N CYS A 295 -12.83 -7.76 3.84
CA CYS A 295 -14.24 -7.40 3.84
C CYS A 295 -14.64 -6.68 5.12
N THR A 296 -14.15 -7.02 6.30
CA THR A 296 -14.47 -6.29 7.54
C THR A 296 -13.78 -4.94 7.59
N ALA A 297 -12.53 -4.81 7.15
CA ALA A 297 -11.84 -3.52 7.05
C ALA A 297 -12.48 -2.55 6.04
N VAL A 298 -13.10 -3.08 4.96
CA VAL A 298 -13.85 -2.29 3.95
C VAL A 298 -15.33 -2.11 4.32
N ALA A 299 -15.96 -3.11 4.95
CA ALA A 299 -17.37 -3.09 5.29
C ALA A 299 -17.65 -2.35 6.58
N LEU A 300 -16.75 -2.35 7.58
CA LEU A 300 -16.97 -1.63 8.83
C LEU A 300 -17.16 -0.11 8.62
N PRO A 301 -16.40 0.56 7.74
CA PRO A 301 -16.67 1.95 7.37
C PRO A 301 -17.85 2.14 6.40
N ALA A 302 -18.28 1.10 5.68
CA ALA A 302 -19.39 1.14 4.72
C ALA A 302 -20.75 0.70 5.30
N LEU A 303 -20.75 0.00 6.45
CA LEU A 303 -21.95 -0.42 7.19
C LEU A 303 -22.89 0.75 7.52
N PRO A 304 -22.40 1.96 7.90
CA PRO A 304 -23.26 3.12 8.09
C PRO A 304 -24.01 3.52 6.81
N VAL A 305 -23.40 3.35 5.62
CA VAL A 305 -24.00 3.68 4.32
C VAL A 305 -25.09 2.69 3.96
N VAL A 306 -24.82 1.39 4.12
CA VAL A 306 -25.81 0.35 3.82
C VAL A 306 -26.98 0.41 4.79
N ALA A 307 -26.71 0.70 6.07
CA ALA A 307 -27.76 0.89 7.07
C ALA A 307 -28.59 2.15 6.80
N LEU A 308 -27.96 3.26 6.42
CA LEU A 308 -28.67 4.51 6.08
C LEU A 308 -29.52 4.35 4.81
N LEU A 309 -28.95 3.79 3.74
CA LEU A 309 -29.68 3.52 2.49
C LEU A 309 -30.80 2.50 2.71
N GLY A 310 -30.55 1.44 3.49
CA GLY A 310 -31.55 0.43 3.85
C GLY A 310 -32.70 0.99 4.70
N ALA A 311 -32.39 1.90 5.64
CA ALA A 311 -33.42 2.61 6.41
C ALA A 311 -34.26 3.52 5.51
N MET A 312 -33.63 4.20 4.54
CA MET A 312 -34.33 5.04 3.56
C MET A 312 -35.23 4.21 2.63
N THR A 313 -34.78 3.04 2.17
CA THR A 313 -35.59 2.16 1.31
C THR A 313 -36.74 1.50 2.07
N LEU A 314 -36.51 1.01 3.29
CA LEU A 314 -37.57 0.44 4.15
C LEU A 314 -38.63 1.48 4.51
N ALA A 315 -38.22 2.71 4.81
CA ALA A 315 -39.15 3.82 5.00
C ALA A 315 -39.98 4.09 3.73
N SER A 316 -39.35 4.03 2.55
CA SER A 316 -40.02 4.24 1.26
C SER A 316 -41.01 3.13 0.90
N CYS A 317 -40.74 1.89 1.30
CA CYS A 317 -41.65 0.75 1.10
C CYS A 317 -42.82 0.69 2.10
N ALA A 318 -42.71 1.34 3.26
CA ALA A 318 -43.76 1.33 4.29
C ALA A 318 -44.86 2.39 4.06
N VAL A 319 -44.66 3.31 3.10
CA VAL A 319 -45.54 4.44 2.81
C VAL A 319 -46.32 4.27 1.50
N GLY A 320 -46.04 3.22 0.71
CA GLY A 320 -46.79 2.84 -0.49
C GLY A 320 -47.68 1.63 -0.26
#